data_AF-A0A9E3Q6J5-F1
#
_entry.id   AF-A0A9E3Q6J5-F1
#
_cell.length_a   1.000
_cell.length_b   1.000
_cell.length_c   1.000
_cell.angle_alpha   90.00
_cell.angle_beta   90.00
_cell.angle_gamma   90.00
#
_symmetry.space_group_name_H-M   'P 1'
#
loop_
_entity.id
_entity.type
_entity.pdbx_description
1 polymer ?
#
loop_
_entity_poly.entity_id
_entity_poly.type
_entity_poly.pdbx_seq_one_letter_code
_entity_poly.pdbx_strand_id
1 'polypeptide(L)' 'MSAHLPEHRARDTAILRLMGWFFILFAVLVLIGLFWTHETPGRVVNLLASVALSGAGAIFLWTGHRLRRRS' A
#
# COMPACT_ATOMS: atom_id res chain seq x y z
N MET A 1 10.43 -31.76 15.49
CA MET A 1 9.33 -30.80 15.28
C MET A 1 9.89 -29.41 15.47
N SER A 2 10.64 -28.95 14.46
CA SER A 2 11.59 -27.83 14.54
C SER A 2 10.90 -26.50 14.26
N ALA A 3 11.22 -25.50 15.07
CA ALA A 3 10.67 -24.16 15.03
C ALA A 3 11.05 -23.40 13.75
N HIS A 4 10.13 -23.31 12.78
CA HIS A 4 10.25 -22.47 11.56
C HIS A 4 9.45 -21.15 11.63
N LEU A 5 8.85 -20.84 12.77
CA LEU A 5 7.84 -19.77 12.93
C LEU A 5 8.35 -18.31 12.85
N PRO A 6 9.56 -17.92 13.29
CA PRO A 6 9.92 -16.50 13.36
C PRO A 6 10.29 -15.91 11.98
N GLU A 7 10.94 -16.71 11.13
CA GLU A 7 11.42 -16.26 9.81
C GLU A 7 10.25 -15.99 8.83
N HIS A 8 9.23 -16.84 8.86
CA HIS A 8 8.03 -16.69 8.03
C HIS A 8 7.28 -15.39 8.39
N ARG A 9 7.09 -15.11 9.69
CA ARG A 9 6.45 -13.86 10.12
C ARG A 9 7.24 -12.61 9.77
N ALA A 10 8.58 -12.67 9.85
CA ALA A 10 9.44 -11.55 9.45
C ALA A 10 9.33 -11.28 7.95
N ARG A 11 9.34 -12.33 7.13
CA ARG A 11 9.14 -12.25 5.67
C ARG A 11 7.76 -11.68 5.33
N ASP A 12 6.70 -12.18 5.95
CA ASP A 12 5.33 -11.72 5.70
C ASP A 12 5.17 -10.24 6.06
N THR A 13 5.78 -9.82 7.18
CA THR A 13 5.81 -8.40 7.59
C THR A 13 6.54 -7.53 6.57
N ALA A 14 7.67 -7.99 6.03
CA ALA A 14 8.42 -7.27 5.01
C ALA A 14 7.64 -7.16 3.70
N ILE A 15 6.97 -8.23 3.28
CA ILE A 15 6.12 -8.25 2.07
C ILE A 15 4.95 -7.27 2.23
N LEU A 16 4.24 -7.30 3.36
CA LEU A 16 3.14 -6.37 3.63
C LEU A 16 3.60 -4.91 3.59
N ARG A 17 4.79 -4.62 4.11
CA ARG A 17 5.36 -3.28 4.03
C ARG A 17 5.74 -2.88 2.61
N LEU A 18 6.35 -3.78 1.85
CA LEU A 18 6.71 -3.55 0.46
C LEU A 18 5.46 -3.26 -0.39
N MET A 19 4.42 -4.09 -0.25
CA MET A 19 3.13 -3.89 -0.92
C MET A 19 2.48 -2.56 -0.52
N GLY A 20 2.49 -2.25 0.78
CA GLY A 20 1.97 -0.99 1.28
C GLY A 20 2.66 0.23 0.66
N TRP A 21 3.99 0.25 0.65
CA TRP A 21 4.78 1.30 0.02
C TRP A 21 4.58 1.37 -1.50
N PHE A 22 4.45 0.21 -2.16
CA PHE A 22 4.17 0.15 -3.60
C PHE A 22 2.84 0.82 -3.94
N PHE A 23 1.78 0.54 -3.18
CA PHE A 23 0.48 1.18 -3.39
C PHE A 23 0.50 2.68 -3.09
N ILE A 24 1.22 3.11 -2.04
CA ILE A 24 1.42 4.55 -1.75
C ILE A 24 2.15 5.25 -2.91
N LEU A 25 3.22 4.64 -3.43
CA LEU A 25 3.98 5.18 -4.56
C LEU A 25 3.08 5.33 -5.80
N PHE A 26 2.29 4.30 -6.11
CA PHE A 26 1.32 4.34 -7.20
C PHE A 26 0.25 5.41 -6.98
N ALA A 27 -0.26 5.56 -5.75
CA ALA A 27 -1.22 6.60 -5.42
C ALA A 27 -0.67 8.01 -5.69
N VAL A 28 0.61 8.25 -5.35
CA VAL A 28 1.32 9.51 -5.64
C VAL A 28 1.47 9.72 -7.15
N LEU A 29 1.87 8.69 -7.91
CA LEU A 29 1.98 8.80 -9.37
C LEU A 29 0.63 9.13 -10.03
N VAL A 30 -0.46 8.49 -9.58
CA VAL A 30 -1.81 8.80 -10.06
C VAL A 30 -2.23 10.22 -9.67
N LEU A 31 -1.88 10.66 -8.47
CA LEU A 31 -2.14 12.03 -8.03
C LEU A 31 -1.37 13.06 -8.88
N ILE A 32 -0.13 12.75 -9.26
CA ILE A 32 0.65 13.57 -10.19
C ILE A 32 -0.03 13.60 -11.56
N GLY A 33 -0.52 12.46 -12.05
CA GLY A 33 -1.29 12.38 -13.30
C GLY A 33 -2.55 13.25 -13.33
N LEU A 34 -3.09 13.61 -12.16
CA LEU A 34 -4.24 14.52 -12.03
C LEU A 34 -3.94 15.91 -12.62
N PHE A 35 -2.69 16.37 -12.54
CA PHE A 35 -2.27 17.67 -13.07
C PHE A 35 -2.20 17.71 -14.61
N TRP A 36 -2.00 16.56 -15.26
CA TRP A 36 -1.97 16.46 -16.73
C TRP A 36 -3.32 16.09 -17.35
N THR A 37 -4.26 15.57 -16.55
CA THR A 37 -5.59 15.21 -17.03
C THR A 37 -6.42 16.47 -17.22
N HIS A 38 -6.87 16.75 -18.45
CA HIS A 38 -7.66 17.96 -18.75
C HIS A 38 -9.17 17.73 -18.64
N GLU A 39 -9.64 16.51 -18.91
CA GLU A 39 -11.06 16.17 -18.84
C GLU A 39 -11.53 15.92 -17.40
N THR A 40 -12.67 16.51 -17.03
CA THR A 40 -13.28 16.36 -15.70
C THR A 40 -13.53 14.90 -15.30
N PRO A 41 -14.07 14.02 -16.17
CA PRO A 41 -14.26 12.61 -15.82
C PRO A 41 -12.94 11.90 -15.49
N GLY A 42 -11.89 12.14 -16.28
CA GLY A 42 -10.56 11.56 -16.03
C GLY A 42 -9.95 12.02 -14.71
N ARG A 43 -10.16 13.28 -14.33
CA ARG A 43 -9.72 13.80 -13.02
C ARG A 43 -10.43 13.10 -11.87
N VAL A 44 -11.75 12.90 -11.96
CA VAL A 44 -12.51 12.21 -10.91
C VAL A 44 -12.04 10.78 -10.74
N VAL A 45 -11.84 10.05 -11.85
CA VAL A 45 -11.34 8.67 -11.81
C VAL A 45 -9.95 8.60 -11.18
N ASN A 46 -9.02 9.48 -11.59
CA ASN A 46 -7.68 9.52 -11.02
C ASN A 46 -7.69 9.88 -9.52
N LEU A 47 -8.57 10.80 -9.10
CA LEU A 47 -8.72 11.15 -7.69
C LEU A 47 -9.22 9.94 -6.88
N LEU A 48 -10.28 9.28 -7.34
CA LEU A 48 -10.83 8.09 -6.68
C LEU A 48 -9.83 6.94 -6.62
N ALA A 49 -9.09 6.70 -7.71
CA ALA A 49 -8.03 5.71 -7.77
C ALA A 49 -6.90 6.03 -6.78
N SER A 50 -6.45 7.29 -6.70
CA SER A 50 -5.42 7.71 -5.75
C SER A 50 -5.86 7.51 -4.29
N VAL A 51 -7.12 7.83 -3.96
CA VAL A 51 -7.70 7.60 -2.62
C VAL A 51 -7.75 6.10 -2.31
N ALA A 52 -8.24 5.28 -3.25
CA ALA A 52 -8.33 3.83 -3.08
C ALA A 52 -6.94 3.18 -2.88
N LEU A 53 -5.95 3.57 -3.70
CA LEU A 53 -4.57 3.10 -3.61
C LEU A 53 -3.93 3.52 -2.28
N SER A 54 -4.12 4.77 -1.85
CA SER A 54 -3.62 5.26 -0.56
C SER A 54 -4.23 4.49 0.61
N GLY A 55 -5.55 4.23 0.57
CA GLY A 55 -6.25 3.44 1.58
C GLY A 55 -5.74 2.01 1.65
N ALA A 56 -5.59 1.34 0.51
CA ALA A 56 -5.03 -0.01 0.44
C ALA A 56 -3.59 -0.04 1.00
N GLY A 57 -2.75 0.90 0.57
CA GLY A 57 -1.37 1.02 1.06
C GLY A 57 -1.30 1.22 2.58
N ALA A 58 -2.15 2.09 3.13
CA ALA A 58 -2.26 2.32 4.56
C ALA A 58 -2.68 1.06 5.33
N ILE A 59 -3.65 0.29 4.82
CA ILE A 59 -4.10 -0.97 5.43
C ILE A 59 -2.95 -1.99 5.46
N PHE A 60 -2.20 -2.14 4.36
CA PHE A 60 -1.06 -3.06 4.29
C PHE A 60 0.06 -2.67 5.27
N LEU A 61 0.42 -1.38 5.33
CA LEU A 61 1.40 -0.87 6.29
C LEU A 61 0.94 -1.07 7.73
N TRP A 62 -0.31 -0.72 8.03
CA TRP A 62 -0.88 -0.88 9.37
C TRP A 62 -0.90 -2.35 9.81
N THR A 63 -1.30 -3.25 8.91
CA THR A 63 -1.31 -4.70 9.17
C THR A 63 0.10 -5.22 9.41
N GLY A 64 1.08 -4.82 8.60
CA GLY A 64 2.49 -5.14 8.81
C GLY A 64 3.04 -4.61 10.15
N HIS A 65 2.69 -3.38 10.54
CA HIS A 65 3.05 -2.83 11.85
C HIS A 65 2.42 -3.59 13.01
N ARG A 66 1.16 -4.01 12.88
CA ARG A 66 0.44 -4.80 13.90
C ARG A 66 1.04 -6.20 14.05
N LEU A 67 1.40 -6.85 12.94
CA LEU A 67 2.08 -8.16 12.94
C LEU A 67 3.46 -8.08 13.60
N ARG A 68 4.24 -7.03 13.31
CA ARG A 68 5.53 -6.79 13.97
C ARG A 68 5.43 -6.59 15.48
N ARG A 69 4.35 -5.98 15.98
CA ARG A 69 4.13 -5.76 17.42
C ARG A 69 3.66 -7.02 18.18
N ARG A 70 3.25 -8.07 17.46
CA ARG A 70 2.74 -9.35 18.02
C ARG A 70 3.73 -10.51 17.88
N SER A 71 4.91 -10.27 17.32
CA SER A 71 6.07 -11.18 17.30
C SER A 71 7.11 -10.65 18.26
#